data_AF-A0A1C4QGX1-F1
#
_entry.id   AF-A0A1C4QGX1-F1
#
_cell.length_a   1.000
_cell.length_b   1.000
_cell.length_c   1.000
_cell.angle_alpha   90.00
_cell.angle_beta   90.00
_cell.angle_gamma   90.00
#
_symmetry.space_group_name_H-M   'P 1'
#
loop_
_entity.id
_entity.type
_entity.pdbx_description
1 polymer ?
#
loop_
_entity_poly.entity_id
_entity_poly.type
_entity_poly.pdbx_seq_one_letter_code
_entity_poly.pdbx_strand_id
1 'polypeptide(L)' 'MGAKVLERFPAGSPRGSWPAEEYAAQRRAAGEQATVVMDLKSDAFLVVLRDED' A
#
# COMPACT_ATOMS: atom_id res chain seq x y z
N MET A 1 -9.11 8.51 -12.83
CA MET A 1 -8.39 8.46 -11.53
C MET A 1 -9.00 7.45 -10.59
N GLY A 2 -8.69 6.16 -10.77
CA GLY A 2 -9.03 5.11 -9.80
C GLY A 2 -7.79 4.69 -9.05
N ALA A 3 -7.86 4.61 -7.72
CA ALA A 3 -6.83 3.93 -6.92
C ALA A 3 -7.28 2.48 -6.72
N LYS A 4 -6.51 1.52 -7.23
CA LYS A 4 -6.81 0.10 -7.05
C LYS A 4 -6.05 -0.42 -5.85
N VAL A 5 -6.76 -0.92 -4.84
CA VAL A 5 -6.13 -1.61 -3.71
C VAL A 5 -5.53 -2.92 -4.19
N LEU A 6 -4.22 -3.10 -4.02
CA LEU A 6 -3.52 -4.35 -4.28
C LEU A 6 -3.56 -5.28 -3.07
N GLU A 7 -3.21 -4.76 -1.91
CA GLU A 7 -2.99 -5.56 -0.70
C GLU A 7 -3.28 -4.74 0.56
N ARG A 8 -3.64 -5.42 1.66
CA ARG A 8 -3.94 -4.79 2.94
C ARG A 8 -3.08 -5.38 4.05
N PHE A 9 -2.52 -4.51 4.89
CA PHE A 9 -1.64 -4.88 6.01
C PHE A 9 -2.21 -4.30 7.31
N PRO A 10 -2.33 -5.10 8.38
CA PRO A 10 -2.83 -4.59 9.65
C PRO A 10 -1.83 -3.61 10.29
N ALA A 11 -2.32 -2.47 10.78
CA ALA A 11 -1.47 -1.43 11.37
C ALA A 11 -0.88 -1.86 12.73
N GLY A 12 -1.52 -2.80 13.42
CA GLY A 12 -1.03 -3.42 14.66
C GLY A 12 0.13 -4.42 14.49
N SER A 13 0.74 -4.53 13.31
CA SER A 13 1.88 -5.42 13.11
C SER A 13 3.10 -4.96 13.95
N PRO A 14 3.95 -5.88 14.46
CA PRO A 14 5.11 -5.53 15.28
C PRO A 14 6.16 -4.67 14.54
N ARG A 15 6.06 -4.58 13.20
CA ARG A 15 6.92 -3.75 12.35
C ARG A 15 6.21 -2.51 11.78
N GLY A 16 5.00 -2.18 12.25
CA GLY A 16 4.23 -1.02 11.78
C GLY A 16 3.91 -1.08 10.28
N SER A 17 4.15 0.03 9.56
CA SER A 17 3.92 0.17 8.11
C SER A 17 4.93 -0.56 7.22
N TRP A 18 6.05 -1.00 7.78
CA TRP A 18 7.17 -1.57 7.02
C TRP A 18 6.79 -2.64 5.99
N PRO A 19 5.95 -3.66 6.29
CA PRO A 19 5.56 -4.66 5.27
C PRO A 19 4.75 -4.06 4.11
N ALA A 20 3.93 -3.04 4.36
CA ALA A 20 3.21 -2.33 3.30
C ALA A 20 4.18 -1.52 2.43
N GLU A 21 5.18 -0.89 3.04
CA GLU A 21 6.21 -0.12 2.35
C GLU A 21 7.11 -1.00 1.50
N GLU A 22 7.54 -2.16 2.00
CA GLU A 22 8.32 -3.14 1.24
C GLU A 22 7.54 -3.67 0.04
N TYR A 23 6.25 -4.00 0.23
CA TYR A 23 5.40 -4.43 -0.87
C TYR A 23 5.23 -3.33 -1.91
N ALA A 24 4.96 -2.09 -1.49
CA ALA A 24 4.87 -0.95 -2.40
C ALA A 24 6.22 -0.66 -3.11
N ALA A 25 7.36 -0.87 -2.44
CA ALA A 25 8.68 -0.73 -3.05
C ALA A 25 8.93 -1.80 -4.13
N GLN A 26 8.56 -3.06 -3.88
CA GLN A 26 8.65 -4.13 -4.87
C GLN A 26 7.78 -3.86 -6.09
N ARG A 27 6.56 -3.38 -5.88
CA ARG A 27 5.64 -2.98 -6.97
C ARG A 27 6.21 -1.83 -7.80
N ARG A 28 6.78 -0.82 -7.15
CA ARG A 28 7.50 0.29 -7.81
C ARG A 28 8.71 -0.20 -8.60
N ALA A 29 9.47 -1.16 -8.07
CA ALA A 29 10.59 -1.78 -8.78
C ALA A 29 10.13 -2.58 -10.01
N ALA A 30 8.90 -3.12 -9.99
CA ALA A 30 8.26 -3.76 -11.13
C ALA A 30 7.66 -2.77 -12.16
N GLY A 31 7.79 -1.46 -11.92
CA GLY A 31 7.24 -0.40 -12.78
C GLY A 31 5.80 -0.02 -12.46
N GLU A 32 5.21 -0.55 -11.40
CA GLU A 32 3.85 -0.21 -10.98
C GLU A 32 3.87 0.96 -9.98
N GLN A 33 3.01 1.96 -10.17
CA GLN A 33 2.90 3.09 -9.24
C GLN A 33 2.15 2.76 -7.95
N ALA A 34 2.76 1.93 -7.11
CA ALA A 34 2.21 1.58 -5.81
C ALA A 34 2.54 2.64 -4.74
N THR A 35 1.53 2.99 -3.95
CA THR A 35 1.64 3.87 -2.79
C THR A 35 0.95 3.26 -1.57
N VAL A 36 1.46 3.57 -0.39
CA VAL A 36 0.87 3.12 0.88
C VAL A 36 -0.05 4.21 1.41
N VAL A 37 -1.28 3.84 1.75
CA VAL A 37 -2.29 4.72 2.35
C VAL A 37 -2.75 4.10 3.66
N MET A 38 -2.84 4.89 4.72
CA MET A 38 -3.41 4.42 5.98
C MET A 38 -4.94 4.55 5.94
N ASP A 39 -5.64 3.43 6.08
CA ASP A 39 -7.08 3.39 6.31
C ASP A 39 -7.35 3.45 7.82
N LEU A 40 -7.76 4.63 8.28
CA LEU A 40 -8.06 4.88 9.68
C LEU A 40 -9.32 4.13 10.15
N LYS A 41 -10.22 3.76 9.24
CA LYS A 41 -11.48 3.09 9.58
C LYS A 41 -11.24 1.62 9.97
N SER A 42 -10.33 0.96 9.28
CA SER A 42 -10.02 -0.46 9.49
C SER A 42 -8.69 -0.67 10.22
N ASP A 43 -8.02 0.41 10.63
CA ASP A 43 -6.69 0.40 11.24
C ASP A 43 -5.68 -0.45 10.44
N ALA A 44 -5.57 -0.13 9.15
CA ALA A 44 -4.78 -0.91 8.20
C ALA A 44 -4.03 -0.02 7.21
N PHE A 45 -2.85 -0.45 6.80
CA PHE A 45 -2.14 0.11 5.66
C PHE A 45 -2.58 -0.60 4.39
N LEU A 46 -3.04 0.18 3.41
CA LEU A 46 -3.45 -0.30 2.10
C LEU A 46 -2.36 0.06 1.10
N VAL A 47 -1.90 -0.91 0.32
CA VAL A 47 -1.09 -0.62 -0.86
C VAL A 47 -2.01 -0.45 -2.04
N VAL A 48 -1.99 0.72 -2.66
CA VAL A 48 -2.84 1.06 -3.80
C VAL A 48 -2.00 1.41 -5.02
N LEU A 49 -2.41 0.95 -6.19
CA LEU A 49 -1.91 1.46 -7.46
C LEU A 49 -2.62 2.75 -7.79
N ARG A 50 -1.84 3.78 -8.14
CA ARG A 50 -2.36 4.89 -8.91
C ARG A 50 -2.23 4.57 -10.38
N ASP A 51 -3.32 4.72 -11.09
CA ASP A 51 -3.29 4.85 -12.54
C ASP A 51 -2.87 6.29 -12.84
N GLU A 52 -1.71 6.49 -13.47
CA GLU A 52 -1.43 7.75 -14.16
C GLU A 52 -2.30 7.77 -15.42
N ASP A 53 -3.20 8.76 -15.49
CA ASP A 53 -3.93 9.09 -16.73
C ASP A 53 -2.98 9.80 -17.71
#